data_AF-A0A7C2QYX1-F1
#
_entry.id   AF-A0A7C2QYX1-F1
#
_cell.length_a   1.000
_cell.length_b   1.000
_cell.length_c   1.000
_cell.angle_alpha   90.00
_cell.angle_beta   90.00
_cell.angle_gamma   90.00
#
_symmetry.space_group_name_H-M   'P 1'
#
loop_
_entity.id
_entity.type
_entity.pdbx_description
1 polymer ?
#
loop_
_entity_poly.entity_id
_entity_poly.type
_entity_poly.pdbx_seq_one_letter_code
_entity_poly.pdbx_strand_id
1 'polypeptide(L)'
;MRWLRSTFALKAAMAAAAGLLAFSPASPAQAQRAQSGSVELAGHTVRCSGVRIVSDRRLPSEGAAAPGVLILNPRMLNEQPPTVRLFVFHHECGHHNVGDSELRADCWAVEQGVRAGWLDARGVKQVCLSFEDAPETATHPSGRRRCLNLDRCFASAQAALARAQPAAHAARAAASGSPAGQVSDTPRLVNGPTLLATGTHAYSGTEPCAEAERGQAGTLAARGIGQRARAAGCR
;
A
#
# COMPACT_ATOMS: atom_id res chain seq x y z
N MET A 1 17.42 -80.95 43.70
CA MET A 1 15.98 -81.14 43.42
C MET A 1 15.78 -80.86 41.92
N ARG A 2 15.76 -81.91 41.10
CA ARG A 2 14.56 -82.48 40.41
C ARG A 2 13.87 -81.45 39.49
N TRP A 3 14.02 -81.62 38.17
CA TRP A 3 12.95 -82.06 37.23
C TRP A 3 12.14 -80.84 36.70
N LEU A 4 11.74 -80.66 35.44
CA LEU A 4 11.50 -81.54 34.30
C LEU A 4 11.49 -80.72 32.99
N ARG A 5 11.85 -81.39 31.89
CA ARG A 5 11.43 -81.03 30.52
C ARG A 5 9.91 -81.13 30.39
N SER A 6 9.26 -80.34 29.53
CA SER A 6 8.22 -80.86 28.62
C SER A 6 7.76 -79.87 27.56
N THR A 7 7.81 -80.40 26.34
CA THR A 7 7.28 -79.97 25.04
C THR A 7 5.78 -80.30 24.91
N PHE A 8 4.96 -79.41 24.33
CA PHE A 8 3.75 -79.71 23.52
C PHE A 8 3.40 -78.42 22.73
N ALA A 9 3.60 -78.33 21.41
CA ALA A 9 2.83 -78.89 20.29
C ALA A 9 1.66 -77.98 19.84
N LEU A 10 1.73 -77.57 18.56
CA LEU A 10 0.66 -77.16 17.61
C LEU A 10 -0.35 -76.08 18.09
N LYS A 11 -0.62 -75.01 17.34
CA LYS A 11 -1.18 -75.05 15.98
C LYS A 11 -0.84 -73.79 15.19
N ALA A 12 -0.51 -73.98 13.92
CA ALA A 12 -0.63 -72.95 12.90
C ALA A 12 -2.09 -72.50 12.80
N ALA A 13 -2.30 -71.19 12.82
CA ALA A 13 -3.39 -70.54 12.11
C ALA A 13 -2.80 -69.30 11.48
N MET A 14 -2.45 -69.42 10.20
CA MET A 14 -2.23 -68.27 9.33
C MET A 14 -3.55 -67.48 9.27
N ALA A 15 -3.61 -66.34 9.94
CA ALA A 15 -4.49 -65.27 9.56
C ALA A 15 -3.67 -64.29 8.73
N ALA A 16 -3.66 -64.50 7.42
CA ALA A 16 -3.22 -63.50 6.46
C ALA A 16 -4.24 -62.34 6.51
N ALA A 17 -4.05 -61.42 7.45
CA ALA A 17 -4.65 -60.11 7.37
C ALA A 17 -3.90 -59.36 6.27
N ALA A 18 -4.37 -59.51 5.04
CA ALA A 18 -4.10 -58.60 3.94
C ALA A 18 -4.66 -57.23 4.33
N GLY A 19 -3.93 -56.52 5.18
CA GLY A 19 -4.16 -55.12 5.48
C GLY A 19 -3.92 -54.36 4.19
N LEU A 20 -5.02 -54.01 3.53
CA LEU A 20 -5.07 -52.97 2.52
C LEU A 20 -4.35 -51.74 3.08
N LEU A 21 -3.07 -51.59 2.74
CA LEU A 21 -2.41 -50.29 2.78
C LEU A 21 -3.16 -49.46 1.76
N ALA A 22 -4.16 -48.74 2.25
CA ALA A 22 -4.82 -47.69 1.52
C ALA A 22 -3.71 -46.75 1.04
N PHE A 23 -3.42 -46.80 -0.25
CA PHE A 23 -2.76 -45.71 -0.94
C PHE A 23 -3.66 -44.50 -0.73
N SER A 24 -3.38 -43.71 0.30
CA SER A 24 -3.89 -42.35 0.37
C SER A 24 -3.43 -41.69 -0.93
N PRO A 25 -4.34 -41.28 -1.83
CA PRO A 25 -3.93 -40.47 -2.96
C PRO A 25 -3.21 -39.26 -2.36
N ALA A 26 -1.96 -39.03 -2.79
CA ALA A 26 -1.26 -37.81 -2.46
C ALA A 26 -2.23 -36.68 -2.76
N SER A 27 -2.60 -35.91 -1.73
CA SER A 27 -3.42 -34.72 -1.90
C SER A 27 -2.82 -33.96 -3.08
N PRO A 28 -3.59 -33.64 -4.13
CA PRO A 28 -3.06 -32.80 -5.19
C PRO A 28 -2.44 -31.59 -4.50
N ALA A 29 -1.17 -31.31 -4.79
CA ALA A 29 -0.52 -30.08 -4.38
C ALA A 29 -1.55 -28.98 -4.60
N GLN A 30 -1.99 -28.32 -3.52
CA GLN A 30 -3.11 -27.38 -3.57
C GLN A 30 -2.84 -26.43 -4.72
N ALA A 31 -3.54 -26.66 -5.84
CA ALA A 31 -3.43 -25.83 -7.01
C ALA A 31 -3.78 -24.44 -6.49
N GLN A 32 -2.81 -23.54 -6.52
CA GLN A 32 -2.99 -22.16 -6.09
C GLN A 32 -4.25 -21.68 -6.80
N ARG A 33 -5.31 -21.41 -6.02
CA ARG A 33 -6.55 -20.88 -6.62
C ARG A 33 -6.15 -19.62 -7.35
N ALA A 34 -6.24 -19.64 -8.68
CA ALA A 34 -6.18 -18.43 -9.47
C ALA A 34 -7.25 -17.51 -8.87
N GLN A 35 -6.82 -16.43 -8.24
CA GLN A 35 -7.77 -15.41 -7.85
C GLN A 35 -8.21 -14.71 -9.13
N SER A 36 -9.39 -14.13 -9.07
CA SER A 36 -9.93 -13.22 -10.07
C SER A 36 -8.84 -12.30 -10.65
N GLY A 37 -9.07 -11.72 -11.83
CA GLY A 37 -8.19 -10.69 -12.39
C GLY A 37 -8.05 -9.43 -11.51
N SER A 38 -8.59 -9.43 -10.28
CA SER A 38 -8.45 -8.44 -9.22
C SER A 38 -8.29 -9.12 -7.86
N VAL A 39 -7.72 -8.39 -6.89
CA VAL A 39 -7.56 -8.81 -5.49
C VAL A 39 -7.82 -7.63 -4.54
N GLU A 40 -8.34 -7.92 -3.34
CA GLU A 40 -8.47 -6.91 -2.28
C GLU A 40 -7.15 -6.77 -1.52
N LEU A 41 -6.56 -5.58 -1.53
CA LEU A 41 -5.37 -5.23 -0.76
C LEU A 41 -5.59 -3.90 -0.06
N ALA A 42 -5.38 -3.86 1.26
CA ALA A 42 -5.49 -2.63 2.05
C ALA A 42 -6.85 -1.90 1.92
N GLY A 43 -7.94 -2.63 1.64
CA GLY A 43 -9.26 -2.04 1.39
C GLY A 43 -9.47 -1.50 -0.02
N HIS A 44 -8.55 -1.80 -0.95
CA HIS A 44 -8.66 -1.46 -2.36
C HIS A 44 -8.77 -2.72 -3.22
N THR A 45 -9.72 -2.72 -4.14
CA THR A 45 -9.75 -3.66 -5.27
C THR A 45 -8.69 -3.26 -6.28
N VAL A 46 -7.61 -4.02 -6.40
CA VAL A 46 -6.53 -3.77 -7.35
C VAL A 46 -6.50 -4.81 -8.46
N ARG A 47 -6.04 -4.41 -9.66
CA ARG A 47 -5.98 -5.23 -10.87
C ARG A 47 -4.73 -4.90 -11.69
N CYS A 48 -4.15 -5.91 -12.32
CA CYS A 48 -3.11 -5.76 -13.31
C CYS A 48 -3.63 -6.28 -14.66
N SER A 49 -3.75 -5.40 -15.66
CA SER A 49 -4.40 -5.73 -16.93
C SER A 49 -3.62 -6.81 -17.69
N GLY A 50 -4.29 -7.84 -18.19
CA GLY A 50 -3.67 -8.93 -18.93
C GLY A 50 -2.82 -9.90 -18.08
N VAL A 51 -2.79 -9.72 -16.76
CA VAL A 51 -1.95 -10.50 -15.84
C VAL A 51 -2.82 -11.28 -14.87
N ARG A 52 -2.53 -12.57 -14.69
CA ARG A 52 -3.21 -13.41 -13.71
C ARG A 52 -2.63 -13.18 -12.32
N ILE A 53 -3.50 -13.02 -11.31
CA ILE A 53 -3.08 -12.84 -9.92
C ILE A 53 -3.18 -14.17 -9.19
N VAL A 54 -2.07 -14.59 -8.57
CA VAL A 54 -1.95 -15.86 -7.85
C VAL A 54 -1.52 -15.58 -6.42
N SER A 55 -2.12 -16.27 -5.45
CA SER A 55 -1.67 -16.24 -4.06
C SER A 55 -0.81 -17.47 -3.76
N ASP A 56 0.42 -17.24 -3.27
CA ASP A 56 1.31 -18.29 -2.79
C ASP A 56 1.91 -17.93 -1.42
N ARG A 57 1.52 -18.66 -0.38
CA ARG A 57 2.02 -18.46 0.99
C ARG A 57 3.45 -18.94 1.20
N ARG A 58 4.01 -19.69 0.24
CA ARG A 58 5.36 -20.28 0.29
C ARG A 58 6.38 -19.47 -0.51
N LEU A 59 5.94 -18.45 -1.25
CA LEU A 59 6.85 -17.52 -1.93
C LEU A 59 7.77 -16.86 -0.89
N PRO A 60 9.09 -16.84 -1.06
CA PRO A 60 10.02 -16.31 -0.06
C PRO A 60 10.11 -14.76 -0.08
N SER A 61 9.15 -14.09 -0.70
CA SER A 61 9.03 -12.64 -0.81
C SER A 61 7.55 -12.24 -0.73
N GLU A 62 7.26 -10.95 -0.52
CA GLU A 62 5.91 -10.40 -0.53
C GLU A 62 5.22 -10.53 -1.89
N GLY A 63 5.99 -10.44 -2.97
CA GLY A 63 5.52 -10.46 -4.35
C GLY A 63 6.59 -10.99 -5.31
N ALA A 64 6.13 -11.42 -6.48
CA ALA A 64 6.99 -11.74 -7.62
C ALA A 64 6.21 -11.59 -8.94
N ALA A 65 6.91 -11.16 -9.98
CA ALA A 65 6.43 -11.14 -11.35
C ALA A 65 7.09 -12.26 -12.17
N ALA A 66 6.29 -12.96 -12.96
CA ALA A 66 6.76 -13.89 -13.99
C ALA A 66 5.86 -13.75 -15.23
N PRO A 67 6.24 -14.23 -16.42
CA PRO A 67 5.47 -13.99 -17.65
C PRO A 67 3.96 -14.29 -17.49
N GLY A 68 3.12 -13.27 -17.65
CA GLY A 68 1.66 -13.35 -17.56
C GLY A 68 1.08 -13.61 -16.16
N VAL A 69 1.90 -13.65 -15.11
CA VAL A 69 1.46 -13.90 -13.73
C VAL A 69 2.10 -12.94 -12.73
N LEU A 70 1.30 -12.53 -11.75
CA LEU A 70 1.71 -11.79 -10.58
C LEU A 70 1.40 -12.65 -9.36
N ILE A 71 2.42 -12.99 -8.60
CA ILE A 71 2.34 -13.89 -7.44
C ILE A 71 2.46 -13.03 -6.19
N LEU A 72 1.53 -13.18 -5.25
CA LEU A 72 1.54 -12.48 -3.97
C LEU A 72 1.69 -13.48 -2.83
N ASN A 73 2.50 -13.15 -1.83
CA ASN A 73 2.50 -13.85 -0.56
C ASN A 73 1.57 -13.14 0.43
N PRO A 74 0.33 -13.63 0.65
CA PRO A 74 -0.57 -12.97 1.57
C PRO A 74 -0.12 -13.05 3.03
N ARG A 75 0.78 -13.98 3.41
CA ARG A 75 1.33 -14.03 4.77
C ARG A 75 2.25 -12.84 5.00
N MET A 76 3.28 -12.70 4.16
CA MET A 76 4.27 -11.62 4.30
C MET A 76 3.63 -10.24 4.05
N LEU A 77 2.76 -10.11 3.04
CA LEU A 77 2.05 -8.85 2.81
C LEU A 77 1.20 -8.40 4.01
N ASN A 78 0.60 -9.31 4.75
CA ASN A 78 -0.21 -8.93 5.92
C ASN A 78 0.63 -8.45 7.11
N GLU A 79 1.95 -8.66 7.08
CA GLU A 79 2.91 -8.12 8.06
C GLU A 79 3.33 -6.68 7.70
N GLN A 80 3.02 -6.23 6.47
CA GLN A 80 3.40 -4.92 5.96
C GLN A 80 2.30 -3.85 6.15
N PRO A 81 2.67 -2.56 6.31
CA PRO A 81 1.71 -1.46 6.32
C PRO A 81 0.84 -1.43 5.05
N PRO A 82 -0.40 -0.92 5.12
CA PRO A 82 -1.33 -0.84 3.97
C PRO A 82 -0.70 -0.25 2.69
N THR A 83 0.05 0.85 2.82
CA THR A 83 0.74 1.49 1.70
C THR A 83 1.79 0.59 1.05
N VAL A 84 2.56 -0.14 1.85
CA VAL A 84 3.62 -1.04 1.35
C VAL A 84 3.00 -2.21 0.59
N ARG A 85 1.86 -2.72 1.06
CA ARG A 85 1.13 -3.79 0.35
C ARG A 85 0.67 -3.37 -1.04
N LEU A 86 0.12 -2.16 -1.15
CA LEU A 86 -0.27 -1.58 -2.44
C LEU A 86 0.95 -1.33 -3.31
N PHE A 87 2.03 -0.80 -2.73
CA PHE A 87 3.28 -0.60 -3.44
C PHE A 87 3.84 -1.90 -4.03
N VAL A 88 3.93 -2.99 -3.25
CA VAL A 88 4.39 -4.30 -3.75
C VAL A 88 3.54 -4.76 -4.92
N PHE A 89 2.21 -4.76 -4.78
CA PHE A 89 1.31 -5.15 -5.87
C PHE A 89 1.58 -4.35 -7.16
N HIS A 90 1.68 -3.03 -7.01
CA HIS A 90 1.90 -2.16 -8.15
C HIS A 90 3.32 -2.31 -8.70
N HIS A 91 4.33 -2.56 -7.88
CA HIS A 91 5.70 -2.84 -8.32
C HIS A 91 5.75 -4.11 -9.18
N GLU A 92 5.14 -5.21 -8.72
CA GLU A 92 5.08 -6.45 -9.50
C GLU A 92 4.29 -6.27 -10.80
N CYS A 93 3.21 -5.48 -10.79
CA CYS A 93 2.50 -5.13 -12.01
C CYS A 93 3.36 -4.24 -12.94
N GLY A 94 4.21 -3.40 -12.37
CA GLY A 94 5.18 -2.57 -13.07
C GLY A 94 6.09 -3.41 -13.96
N HIS A 95 6.59 -4.56 -13.49
CA HIS A 95 7.41 -5.45 -14.32
C HIS A 95 6.72 -5.88 -15.64
N HIS A 96 5.40 -6.03 -15.64
CA HIS A 96 4.64 -6.33 -16.87
C HIS A 96 4.47 -5.14 -17.82
N ASN A 97 4.61 -3.91 -17.32
CA ASN A 97 4.38 -2.68 -18.07
C ASN A 97 5.69 -2.01 -18.54
N VAL A 98 6.76 -2.17 -17.77
CA VAL A 98 8.04 -1.49 -18.01
C VAL A 98 9.23 -2.45 -18.11
N GLY A 99 9.01 -3.76 -17.99
CA GLY A 99 10.06 -4.79 -18.04
C GLY A 99 10.81 -4.96 -16.72
N ASP A 100 11.93 -5.67 -16.77
CA ASP A 100 12.63 -6.21 -15.58
C ASP A 100 13.42 -5.17 -14.77
N SER A 101 13.29 -3.88 -15.08
CA SER A 101 14.02 -2.84 -14.36
C SER A 101 13.32 -2.50 -13.05
N GLU A 102 13.91 -2.91 -11.93
CA GLU A 102 13.49 -2.56 -10.55
C GLU A 102 13.16 -1.06 -10.39
N LEU A 103 14.06 -0.19 -10.86
CA LEU A 103 13.88 1.26 -10.72
C LEU A 103 12.74 1.79 -11.60
N ARG A 104 12.47 1.18 -12.75
CA ARG A 104 11.31 1.56 -13.56
C ARG A 104 10.02 1.03 -12.96
N ALA A 105 10.02 -0.19 -12.41
CA ALA A 105 8.88 -0.78 -11.72
C ALA A 105 8.51 0.03 -10.47
N ASP A 106 9.50 0.50 -9.71
CA ASP A 106 9.34 1.46 -8.61
C ASP A 106 8.61 2.73 -9.06
N CYS A 107 9.05 3.35 -10.16
CA CYS A 107 8.44 4.56 -10.68
C CYS A 107 7.02 4.32 -11.19
N TRP A 108 6.78 3.18 -11.86
CA TRP A 108 5.44 2.79 -12.27
C TRP A 108 4.52 2.67 -11.05
N ALA A 109 4.97 2.01 -9.98
CA ALA A 109 4.17 1.86 -8.76
C ALA A 109 3.84 3.22 -8.10
N VAL A 110 4.84 4.11 -8.04
CA VAL A 110 4.66 5.46 -7.50
C VAL A 110 3.69 6.28 -8.34
N GLU A 111 3.81 6.25 -9.67
CA GLU A 111 2.92 6.98 -10.58
C GLU A 111 1.46 6.52 -10.42
N GLN A 112 1.25 5.20 -10.32
CA GLN A 112 -0.08 4.64 -10.11
C GLN A 112 -0.62 5.04 -8.74
N GLY A 113 0.22 5.05 -7.69
CA GLY A 113 -0.19 5.44 -6.36
C GLY A 113 -0.55 6.91 -6.20
N VAL A 114 0.21 7.80 -6.83
CA VAL A 114 -0.11 9.23 -6.88
C VAL A 114 -1.39 9.46 -7.67
N ARG A 115 -1.54 8.81 -8.84
CA ARG A 115 -2.73 8.95 -9.68
C ARG A 115 -4.00 8.45 -9.00
N ALA A 116 -3.91 7.35 -8.26
CA ALA A 116 -5.03 6.77 -7.53
C ALA A 116 -5.26 7.41 -6.15
N GLY A 117 -4.37 8.30 -5.71
CA GLY A 117 -4.52 9.06 -4.47
C GLY A 117 -4.24 8.28 -3.18
N TRP A 118 -3.67 7.07 -3.26
CA TRP A 118 -3.32 6.28 -2.07
C TRP A 118 -1.87 6.47 -1.61
N LEU A 119 -0.99 7.01 -2.46
CA LEU A 119 0.41 7.26 -2.11
C LEU A 119 0.66 8.76 -1.90
N ASP A 120 1.03 9.12 -0.67
CA ASP A 120 1.51 10.46 -0.30
C ASP A 120 3.00 10.44 0.12
N ALA A 121 3.55 11.59 0.51
CA ALA A 121 4.94 11.70 0.93
C ALA A 121 5.28 10.86 2.18
N ARG A 122 4.30 10.59 3.07
CA ARG A 122 4.50 9.69 4.21
C ARG A 122 4.50 8.24 3.75
N GLY A 123 3.62 7.91 2.81
CA GLY A 123 3.57 6.61 2.16
C GLY A 123 4.87 6.25 1.47
N VAL A 124 5.49 7.19 0.73
CA VAL A 124 6.83 6.98 0.14
C VAL A 124 7.85 6.64 1.22
N LYS A 125 7.87 7.37 2.34
CA LYS A 125 8.77 7.06 3.47
C LYS A 125 8.51 5.67 4.06
N GLN A 126 7.26 5.24 4.16
CA GLN A 126 6.92 3.89 4.62
C GLN A 126 7.47 2.81 3.67
N VAL A 127 7.34 3.01 2.35
CA VAL A 127 7.93 2.12 1.35
C VAL A 127 9.46 2.10 1.47
N CYS A 128 10.08 3.27 1.60
CA CYS A 128 11.54 3.37 1.79
C CYS A 128 12.01 2.60 3.03
N LEU A 129 11.27 2.67 4.13
CA LEU A 129 11.59 1.90 5.35
C LEU A 129 11.44 0.39 5.15
N SER A 130 10.51 -0.05 4.29
CA SER A 130 10.29 -1.48 4.01
C SER A 130 11.43 -2.13 3.22
N PHE A 131 12.28 -1.34 2.55
CA PHE A 131 13.49 -1.85 1.90
C PHE A 131 14.65 -2.07 2.88
N GLU A 132 14.52 -1.57 4.10
CA GLU A 132 15.57 -1.60 5.12
C GLU A 132 16.91 -1.08 4.56
N ASP A 133 18.04 -1.61 5.04
CA ASP A 133 19.38 -1.35 4.52
C ASP A 133 19.83 -2.44 3.53
N ALA A 134 18.90 -3.00 2.74
CA ALA A 134 19.20 -4.07 1.80
C ALA A 134 20.36 -3.68 0.85
N PRO A 135 21.45 -4.48 0.79
CA PRO A 135 22.60 -4.16 -0.06
C PRO A 135 22.28 -4.35 -1.55
N GLU A 136 23.07 -3.72 -2.41
CA GLU A 136 23.01 -3.95 -3.85
C GLU A 136 23.38 -5.42 -4.14
N THR A 137 22.63 -6.05 -5.05
CA THR A 137 22.94 -7.37 -5.60
C THR A 137 23.12 -7.26 -7.12
N ALA A 138 23.54 -8.34 -7.78
CA ALA A 138 23.68 -8.35 -9.23
C ALA A 138 22.38 -8.03 -9.97
N THR A 139 21.23 -8.31 -9.35
CA THR A 139 19.90 -8.17 -9.99
C THR A 139 19.01 -7.12 -9.32
N HIS A 140 19.31 -6.71 -8.08
CA HIS A 140 18.50 -5.75 -7.33
C HIS A 140 19.31 -4.55 -6.85
N PRO A 141 18.86 -3.31 -7.13
CA PRO A 141 19.43 -2.13 -6.54
C PRO A 141 19.29 -2.11 -5.02
N SER A 142 20.27 -1.53 -4.34
CA SER A 142 20.23 -1.32 -2.88
C SER A 142 18.98 -0.55 -2.45
N GLY A 143 18.52 -0.81 -1.22
CA GLY A 143 17.38 -0.10 -0.63
C GLY A 143 17.55 1.41 -0.72
N ARG A 144 18.72 1.93 -0.33
CA ARG A 144 19.06 3.37 -0.44
C ARG A 144 18.89 3.92 -1.87
N ARG A 145 19.34 3.19 -2.89
CA ARG A 145 19.23 3.62 -4.29
C ARG A 145 17.79 3.61 -4.78
N ARG A 146 17.00 2.62 -4.36
CA ARG A 146 15.55 2.57 -4.63
C ARG A 146 14.82 3.71 -3.93
N CYS A 147 15.12 4.00 -2.66
CA CYS A 147 14.52 5.13 -1.92
C CYS A 147 14.74 6.48 -2.64
N LEU A 148 15.97 6.76 -3.07
CA LEU A 148 16.29 7.97 -3.85
C LEU A 148 15.57 8.00 -5.20
N ASN A 149 15.25 6.84 -5.78
CA ASN A 149 14.45 6.73 -7.00
C ASN A 149 12.96 7.01 -6.73
N LEU A 150 12.40 6.47 -5.64
CA LEU A 150 11.02 6.72 -5.23
C LEU A 150 10.76 8.20 -5.01
N ASP A 151 11.65 8.92 -4.31
CA ASP A 151 11.51 10.36 -4.08
C ASP A 151 11.44 11.15 -5.40
N ARG A 152 12.31 10.82 -6.36
CA ARG A 152 12.34 11.46 -7.69
C ARG A 152 11.07 11.17 -8.50
N CYS A 153 10.62 9.91 -8.49
CA CYS A 153 9.42 9.50 -9.21
C CYS A 153 8.15 10.07 -8.58
N PHE A 154 8.12 10.21 -7.25
CA PHE A 154 7.00 10.84 -6.54
C PHE A 154 6.89 12.33 -6.86
N ALA A 155 8.01 13.06 -6.82
CA ALA A 155 8.04 14.47 -7.21
C ALA A 155 7.57 14.67 -8.66
N SER A 156 8.05 13.82 -9.58
CA SER A 156 7.67 13.87 -10.99
C SER A 156 6.19 13.56 -11.21
N ALA A 157 5.66 12.54 -10.54
CA ALA A 157 4.25 12.17 -10.61
C ALA A 157 3.33 13.28 -10.05
N GLN A 158 3.69 13.89 -8.93
CA GLN A 158 2.94 15.03 -8.38
C GLN A 158 2.95 16.23 -9.33
N ALA A 159 4.10 16.57 -9.91
CA ALA A 159 4.19 17.64 -10.89
C ALA A 159 3.37 17.35 -12.16
N ALA A 160 3.31 16.10 -12.61
CA ALA A 160 2.44 15.68 -13.70
C ALA A 160 0.96 15.85 -13.35
N LEU A 161 0.55 15.41 -12.16
CA LEU A 161 -0.83 15.56 -11.68
C LEU A 161 -1.25 17.05 -11.60
N ALA A 162 -0.40 17.90 -11.02
CA ALA A 162 -0.66 19.33 -10.92
C ALA A 162 -0.82 20.00 -12.29
N ARG A 163 0.00 19.61 -13.28
CA ARG A 163 -0.12 20.12 -14.66
C ARG A 163 -1.39 19.65 -15.38
N ALA A 164 -1.90 18.47 -15.05
CA ALA A 164 -3.12 17.93 -15.65
C ALA A 164 -4.41 18.55 -15.07
N GLN A 165 -4.36 19.09 -13.84
CA GLN A 165 -5.54 19.62 -13.16
C GLN A 165 -6.22 20.77 -13.94
N PRO A 166 -5.55 21.83 -14.42
CA PRO A 166 -6.22 22.91 -15.15
C PRO A 166 -6.96 22.43 -16.40
N ALA A 167 -6.36 21.50 -17.16
CA ALA A 167 -6.97 20.92 -18.34
C ALA A 167 -8.21 20.08 -17.99
N ALA A 168 -8.17 19.30 -16.91
CA ALA A 168 -9.31 18.51 -16.44
C ALA A 168 -10.48 19.40 -15.97
N HIS A 169 -10.20 20.52 -15.28
CA HIS A 169 -11.22 21.47 -14.87
C HIS A 169 -11.86 22.16 -16.09
N ALA A 170 -11.05 22.59 -17.06
CA ALA A 170 -11.56 23.18 -18.29
C ALA A 170 -12.42 22.20 -19.12
N ALA A 171 -11.97 20.94 -19.26
CA ALA A 171 -12.73 19.91 -19.95
C ALA A 171 -14.06 19.58 -19.26
N ARG A 172 -14.08 19.53 -17.92
CA ARG A 172 -15.33 19.37 -17.15
C ARG A 172 -16.25 20.59 -17.32
N ALA A 173 -15.73 21.81 -17.28
CA ALA A 173 -16.52 23.02 -17.50
C ALA A 173 -17.14 23.06 -18.91
N ALA A 174 -16.40 22.64 -19.95
CA ALA A 174 -16.91 22.53 -21.32
C ALA A 174 -17.95 21.41 -21.47
N ALA A 175 -17.74 20.26 -20.83
CA ALA A 175 -18.70 19.14 -20.86
C ALA A 175 -19.97 19.42 -20.03
N SER A 176 -19.89 20.28 -19.02
CA SER A 176 -21.03 20.79 -18.25
C SER A 176 -21.70 22.00 -18.89
N GLY A 177 -21.27 22.40 -20.08
CA GLY A 177 -21.96 23.38 -20.91
C GLY A 177 -23.31 22.86 -21.38
N SER A 178 -24.32 22.93 -20.51
CA SER A 178 -25.72 22.97 -20.91
C SER A 178 -25.91 24.06 -21.97
N PRO A 179 -26.75 23.86 -22.99
CA PRO A 179 -26.96 24.86 -24.03
C PRO A 179 -27.41 26.17 -23.38
N ALA A 180 -26.72 27.26 -23.72
CA ALA A 180 -27.09 28.62 -23.37
C ALA A 180 -28.52 28.87 -23.87
N GLY A 181 -29.50 28.71 -22.97
CA GLY A 181 -30.92 28.73 -23.33
C GLY A 181 -31.88 28.30 -22.22
N GLN A 182 -31.44 27.60 -21.16
CA GLN A 182 -32.29 27.39 -20.00
C GLN A 182 -32.15 28.55 -19.01
N VAL A 183 -33.15 29.42 -19.06
CA VAL A 183 -33.49 30.40 -18.01
C VAL A 183 -33.41 29.67 -16.68
N SER A 184 -32.48 30.09 -15.84
CA SER A 184 -32.31 29.55 -14.49
C SER A 184 -33.55 29.92 -13.67
N ASP A 185 -34.51 29.00 -13.58
CA ASP A 185 -35.50 28.98 -12.50
C ASP A 185 -34.75 28.73 -11.20
N THR A 186 -34.18 29.81 -10.68
CA THR A 186 -33.66 29.86 -9.32
C THR A 186 -34.85 29.52 -8.43
N PRO A 187 -34.85 28.42 -7.65
CA PRO A 187 -35.91 28.17 -6.70
C PRO A 187 -35.90 29.34 -5.71
N ARG A 188 -36.86 30.25 -5.90
CA ARG A 188 -37.09 31.36 -5.00
C ARG A 188 -37.41 30.73 -3.65
N LEU A 189 -36.61 31.04 -2.64
CA LEU A 189 -36.92 30.70 -1.26
C LEU A 189 -38.23 31.41 -0.89
N VAL A 190 -39.36 30.75 -1.16
CA VAL A 190 -40.67 31.15 -0.67
C VAL A 190 -40.67 30.82 0.81
N ASN A 191 -40.36 31.84 1.63
CA ASN A 191 -40.24 31.83 3.09
C ASN A 191 -38.83 31.56 3.65
N GLY A 192 -37.86 32.41 3.30
CA GLY A 192 -36.66 32.64 4.11
C GLY A 192 -36.72 34.01 4.79
N PRO A 193 -36.11 34.20 5.98
CA PRO A 193 -36.10 35.48 6.67
C PRO A 193 -35.44 36.56 5.80
N THR A 194 -36.07 37.74 5.76
CA THR A 194 -35.56 38.94 5.09
C THR A 194 -34.16 39.28 5.63
N LEU A 195 -33.15 39.23 4.78
CA LEU A 195 -31.82 39.73 5.10
C LEU A 195 -31.87 41.26 5.17
N LEU A 196 -31.98 41.80 6.39
CA LEU A 196 -31.76 43.22 6.67
C LEU A 196 -30.25 43.44 6.76
N ALA A 197 -29.69 44.04 5.71
CA ALA A 197 -28.32 44.54 5.58
C ALA A 197 -27.19 43.52 5.36
N THR A 198 -26.45 43.70 4.26
CA THR A 198 -25.09 43.18 4.06
C THR A 198 -24.12 44.01 4.89
N GLY A 199 -23.88 43.61 6.13
CA GLY A 199 -22.75 44.11 6.92
C GLY A 199 -21.47 43.40 6.50
N THR A 200 -20.42 44.16 6.20
CA THR A 200 -19.05 43.63 6.13
C THR A 200 -18.64 43.20 7.53
N HIS A 201 -18.63 41.89 7.79
CA HIS A 201 -17.93 41.35 8.95
C HIS A 201 -16.42 41.53 8.75
N ALA A 202 -15.85 42.56 9.37
CA ALA A 202 -14.42 42.60 9.61
C ALA A 202 -14.10 41.53 10.65
N TYR A 203 -13.37 40.51 10.24
CA TYR A 203 -12.81 39.50 11.15
C TYR A 203 -11.65 40.17 11.91
N SER A 204 -11.90 40.67 13.12
CA SER A 204 -10.85 41.11 14.03
C SER A 204 -10.20 39.87 14.66
N GLY A 205 -9.26 39.28 13.95
CA GLY A 205 -8.56 38.06 14.37
C GLY A 205 -7.27 37.87 13.60
N THR A 206 -6.48 38.94 13.45
CA THR A 206 -5.08 38.87 13.04
C THR A 206 -4.27 39.69 14.04
N GLU A 207 -3.84 39.05 15.13
CA GLU A 207 -2.59 39.47 15.72
C GLU A 207 -1.49 39.09 14.71
N PRO A 208 -0.68 40.05 14.23
CA PRO A 208 0.48 39.73 13.42
C PRO A 208 1.49 38.96 14.29
N CYS A 209 2.12 37.94 13.70
CA CYS A 209 3.31 37.31 14.27
C CYS A 209 4.48 38.30 14.26
N ALA A 210 4.47 39.26 15.17
CA ALA A 210 5.53 40.24 15.33
C ALA A 210 5.51 40.80 16.76
N GLU A 211 5.81 39.96 17.76
CA GLU A 211 6.55 40.33 18.97
C GLU A 211 6.61 39.14 19.94
N ALA A 212 7.63 38.29 19.76
CA ALA A 212 8.04 37.33 20.77
C ALA A 212 9.56 37.32 20.93
N GLU A 213 10.19 38.49 20.90
CA GLU A 213 11.57 38.69 21.35
C GLU A 213 11.69 40.00 22.13
N ARG A 214 11.11 40.04 23.33
CA ARG A 214 11.57 40.89 24.43
C ARG A 214 10.81 40.55 25.71
N GLY A 215 11.49 39.91 26.67
CA GLY A 215 11.00 39.84 28.04
C GLY A 215 11.13 38.48 28.72
N GLN A 216 12.35 37.95 28.87
CA GLN A 216 12.70 37.07 30.00
C GLN A 216 14.23 36.94 30.12
N ALA A 217 14.90 38.08 30.30
CA ALA A 217 16.21 38.12 30.93
C ALA A 217 15.98 38.46 32.41
N GLY A 218 16.05 37.45 33.27
CA GLY A 218 16.04 37.64 34.71
C GLY A 218 15.36 36.49 35.44
N THR A 219 16.19 35.51 35.86
CA THR A 219 16.21 34.89 37.20
C THR A 219 16.49 33.37 37.13
N LEU A 220 17.70 33.00 37.57
CA LEU A 220 18.13 31.73 38.20
C LEU A 220 18.00 30.43 37.37
N ALA A 221 19.10 29.91 36.81
CA ALA A 221 20.12 29.08 37.46
C ALA A 221 19.68 27.63 37.75
N ALA A 222 20.48 26.69 37.21
CA ALA A 222 20.58 25.27 37.53
C ALA A 222 19.50 24.29 37.00
N ARG A 223 19.75 23.75 35.80
CA ARG A 223 19.97 22.30 35.55
C ARG A 223 20.09 22.03 34.05
N GLY A 224 21.08 21.22 33.70
CA GLY A 224 21.54 21.03 32.32
C GLY A 224 20.59 20.23 31.41
N ILE A 225 20.70 20.56 30.12
CA ILE A 225 20.82 19.69 28.94
C ILE A 225 19.85 18.47 28.92
N GLY A 226 18.87 18.32 28.03
CA GLY A 226 18.43 19.10 26.89
C GLY A 226 17.37 18.29 26.13
N GLN A 227 16.09 18.67 26.24
CA GLN A 227 15.00 18.15 25.40
C GLN A 227 14.58 19.27 24.45
N ARG A 228 14.85 19.10 23.14
CA ARG A 228 14.23 19.93 22.10
C ARG A 228 12.87 19.32 21.75
N ALA A 229 11.81 19.85 22.37
CA ALA A 229 10.49 19.83 21.78
C ALA A 229 10.50 20.78 20.57
N ARG A 230 10.32 20.26 19.36
CA ARG A 230 9.95 21.09 18.21
C ARG A 230 8.43 21.25 18.23
N ALA A 231 8.00 22.49 18.45
CA ALA A 231 6.64 22.92 18.18
C ALA A 231 6.33 22.68 16.69
N ALA A 232 5.20 22.03 16.47
CA ALA A 232 4.56 21.93 15.17
C ALA A 232 3.95 23.30 14.81
N GLY A 233 3.98 23.64 13.51
CA GLY A 233 2.90 24.42 12.91
C GLY A 233 3.06 25.94 12.90
N CYS A 234 4.08 26.44 12.23
CA CYS A 234 3.94 27.53 11.25
C CYS A 234 4.64 27.03 9.98
N ARG A 235 3.95 27.10 8.83
CA ARG A 235 4.32 26.38 7.59
C ARG A 235 5.73 26.68 7.10
#